data_AF-A0AAW5F6Q3-F1
#
_entry.id   AF-A0AAW5F6Q3-F1
#
_cell.length_a   1.000
_cell.length_b   1.000
_cell.length_c   1.000
_cell.angle_alpha   90.00
_cell.angle_beta   90.00
_cell.angle_gamma   90.00
#
_symmetry.space_group_name_H-M   'P 1'
#
loop_
_entity.id
_entity.type
_entity.pdbx_description
1 polymer ?
#
loop_
_entity_poly.entity_id
_entity_poly.type
_entity_poly.pdbx_seq_one_letter_code
_entity_poly.pdbx_strand_id
1 'polypeptide(L)' 'MRKNHIYRAYAYLRLSVEDGDQIESDSIKNQRVIVQRYCGGQQEIQIIGEAVDDGYTGTNFVEVR' A
#
# COMPACT_ATOMS: atom_id res chain seq x y z
N MET A 1 5.96 -3.34 31.85
CA MET A 1 6.17 -4.22 30.66
C MET A 1 5.40 -3.61 29.50
N ARG A 2 6.06 -3.27 28.39
CA ARG A 2 5.35 -2.82 27.18
C ARG A 2 4.55 -4.02 26.65
N LYS A 3 3.25 -3.85 26.43
CA LYS A 3 2.44 -4.88 25.77
C LYS A 3 2.99 -5.05 24.34
N ASN A 4 3.36 -6.27 23.97
CA ASN A 4 3.66 -6.63 22.58
C ASN A 4 2.34 -6.64 21.81
N HIS A 5 1.90 -5.47 21.36
CA HIS A 5 0.71 -5.35 20.53
C HIS A 5 1.11 -5.54 19.07
N ILE A 6 0.44 -6.46 18.37
CA ILE A 6 0.63 -6.63 16.93
C ILE A 6 -0.40 -5.77 16.21
N TYR A 7 0.08 -4.83 15.42
CA TYR A 7 -0.73 -4.02 14.53
C TYR A 7 -0.92 -4.75 13.20
N ARG A 8 -2.17 -5.08 12.89
CA ARG A 8 -2.54 -5.61 11.57
C ARG A 8 -2.77 -4.44 10.63
N ALA A 9 -1.99 -4.37 9.56
CA ALA A 9 -1.99 -3.28 8.61
C ALA A 9 -2.29 -3.78 7.19
N TYR A 10 -2.85 -2.89 6.36
CA TYR A 10 -3.04 -3.12 4.93
C TYR A 10 -2.12 -2.17 4.17
N ALA A 11 -1.41 -2.67 3.15
CA ALA A 11 -0.62 -1.81 2.26
C ALA A 11 -1.53 -1.23 1.18
N TYR A 12 -1.62 0.10 1.07
CA TYR A 12 -2.35 0.76 -0.02
C TYR A 12 -1.34 1.42 -0.97
N LEU A 13 -1.38 1.03 -2.24
CA LEU A 13 -0.48 1.50 -3.29
C LEU A 13 -1.32 2.16 -4.38
N ARG A 14 -0.94 3.35 -4.86
CA ARG A 14 -1.69 4.07 -5.89
C ARG A 14 -0.79 4.71 -6.93
N LEU A 15 -1.22 4.69 -8.19
CA LEU A 15 -0.63 5.44 -9.29
C LEU A 15 -1.31 6.79 -9.47
N SER A 16 -0.53 7.85 -9.65
CA SER A 16 -1.06 9.20 -9.85
C SER A 16 -1.33 9.55 -11.32
N VAL A 17 -0.66 8.89 -12.27
CA VAL A 17 -0.75 9.10 -13.72
C VAL A 17 -0.52 7.76 -14.40
N GLU A 18 -1.27 7.42 -15.45
CA GLU A 18 -1.04 6.20 -16.24
C GLU A 18 0.40 6.16 -16.76
N ASP A 19 1.23 5.35 -16.13
CA ASP A 19 2.44 4.85 -16.78
C ASP A 19 1.95 3.87 -17.86
N GLY A 20 2.02 4.29 -19.13
CA GLY A 20 1.45 3.56 -20.25
C GLY A 20 1.85 2.09 -20.35
N ASP A 21 0.94 1.30 -20.94
CA ASP A 21 1.05 -0.07 -21.46
C ASP A 21 1.53 -1.21 -20.53
N GLN A 22 1.83 -0.96 -19.25
CA GLN A 22 2.22 -2.03 -18.31
C GLN A 22 1.05 -2.48 -17.41
N ILE A 23 0.93 -3.80 -17.20
CA ILE A 23 -0.07 -4.41 -16.30
C ILE A 23 0.08 -3.92 -14.84
N GLU A 24 1.29 -3.56 -14.43
CA GLU A 24 1.60 -2.88 -13.17
C GLU A 24 2.78 -1.94 -13.40
N SER A 25 2.62 -0.67 -13.04
CA SER A 25 3.72 0.28 -13.24
C SER A 25 4.89 0.09 -12.28
N ASP A 26 6.06 0.52 -12.72
CA ASP A 26 7.28 0.49 -11.91
C ASP A 26 7.17 1.37 -10.66
N SER A 27 6.28 2.36 -10.66
CA SER A 27 5.95 3.17 -9.50
C SER A 27 5.26 2.35 -8.41
N ILE A 28 4.32 1.46 -8.74
CA ILE A 28 3.66 0.57 -7.76
C ILE A 28 4.65 -0.44 -7.20
N LYS A 29 5.49 -1.04 -8.05
CA LYS A 29 6.55 -1.97 -7.62
C LYS A 29 7.47 -1.30 -6.60
N ASN A 30 7.91 -0.08 -6.89
CA ASN A 30 8.76 0.68 -5.97
C ASN A 30 8.06 1.00 -4.65
N GLN A 31 6.79 1.41 -4.67
CA GLN A 31 6.01 1.66 -3.45
C GLN A 31 5.91 0.38 -2.59
N ARG A 32 5.64 -0.77 -3.20
CA ARG A 32 5.60 -2.06 -2.49
C ARG A 32 6.91 -2.36 -1.79
N VAL A 33 8.04 -2.18 -2.46
CA VAL A 33 9.38 -2.39 -1.89
C VAL A 33 9.62 -1.46 -0.69
N ILE A 34 9.24 -0.19 -0.79
CA ILE A 34 9.40 0.78 0.30
C ILE A 34 8.57 0.37 1.53
N VAL A 35 7.30 0.02 1.33
CA VAL A 35 6.39 -0.41 2.41
C VAL A 35 6.92 -1.68 3.09
N GLN A 36 7.32 -2.69 2.31
CA GLN A 36 7.87 -3.93 2.84
C GLN A 36 9.16 -3.71 3.62
N ARG A 37 10.07 -2.87 3.11
CA ARG A 37 11.32 -2.54 3.83
C ARG A 37 11.07 -1.83 5.15
N TYR A 38 10.14 -0.89 5.18
CA TYR A 38 9.77 -0.19 6.41
C TYR A 38 9.18 -1.16 7.44
N CYS A 39 8.18 -1.96 7.05
CA CYS A 39 7.54 -2.92 7.95
C CYS A 39 8.49 -4.06 8.38
N GLY A 40 9.43 -4.47 7.52
CA GLY A 40 10.44 -5.47 7.87
C GLY A 40 11.35 -5.04 9.04
N GLY A 41 11.45 -3.73 9.30
CA GLY A 41 12.15 -3.17 10.47
C GLY A 41 11.29 -3.04 11.73
N GLN A 42 9.98 -3.32 11.67
CA GLN A 42 9.01 -3.10 12.75
C GLN A 42 8.36 -4.43 13.15
N GLN A 43 8.83 -5.05 14.24
CA GLN A 43 8.35 -6.37 14.67
C GLN A 43 6.88 -6.37 15.11
N GLU A 44 6.33 -5.21 15.47
CA GLU A 44 4.94 -5.03 15.83
C GLU A 44 3.98 -4.88 14.65
N ILE A 45 4.45 -4.68 13.40
CA ILE A 45 3.59 -4.46 12.24
C ILE A 45 3.50 -5.74 11.40
N GLN A 46 2.29 -6.26 11.27
CA GLN A 46 1.97 -7.35 10.36
C GLN A 46 1.14 -6.82 9.20
N ILE A 47 1.69 -6.83 7.99
CA ILE A 47 0.89 -6.60 6.79
C ILE A 47 0.04 -7.83 6.51
N ILE A 48 -1.28 -7.65 6.50
CA ILE A 48 -2.26 -8.73 6.30
C ILE A 48 -2.88 -8.74 4.90
N GLY A 49 -2.53 -7.76 4.06
CA GLY A 49 -2.95 -7.69 2.67
C GLY A 49 -2.50 -6.40 1.99
N GLU A 50 -2.73 -6.31 0.68
CA GLU A 50 -2.49 -5.11 -0.12
C GLU A 50 -3.72 -4.75 -0.96
N ALA A 51 -3.93 -3.45 -1.15
CA ALA A 51 -4.91 -2.87 -2.05
C ALA A 51 -4.15 -1.96 -3.03
N VAL A 52 -4.38 -2.18 -4.32
CA VAL A 52 -3.68 -1.47 -5.40
C VAL A 52 -4.71 -0.71 -6.22
N ASP A 53 -4.45 0.58 -6.38
CA ASP A 53 -5.21 1.49 -7.22
C ASP A 53 -4.33 1.95 -8.39
N ASP A 54 -4.33 1.14 -9.44
CA ASP A 54 -3.55 1.34 -10.66
C ASP A 54 -4.46 1.90 -11.76
N GLY A 55 -4.73 3.21 -11.70
CA GLY A 55 -5.45 3.93 -12.76
C GLY A 55 -6.75 4.66 -12.37
N TYR A 56 -7.18 4.68 -11.10
CA TYR A 56 -8.28 5.57 -10.70
C TYR A 56 -7.78 6.94 -10.25
N THR A 57 -8.43 7.98 -10.78
CA THR A 57 -8.16 9.35 -10.35
C THR A 57 -8.54 9.51 -8.87
N GLY A 58 -7.61 10.07 -8.10
CA GLY A 58 -7.77 10.24 -6.65
C GLY A 58 -8.84 11.23 -6.20
N THR A 59 -9.67 11.73 -7.10
CA THR A 59 -10.66 12.78 -6.87
C THR A 59 -12.03 12.26 -6.45
N ASN A 60 -12.24 10.94 -6.43
CA ASN A 60 -13.52 10.33 -6.04
C ASN A 60 -13.38 9.50 -4.75
N PHE A 61 -13.34 10.17 -3.60
CA PHE A 61 -13.81 9.54 -2.36
C PHE A 61 -15.34 9.44 -2.47
N VAL A 62 -15.84 8.47 -3.24
CA VAL A 62 -17.28 8.17 -3.23
C VAL A 62 -17.58 7.54 -1.88
N GLU A 63 -18.24 8.33 -1.04
CA GLU A 63 -18.78 7.96 0.25
C GLU A 63 -19.52 6.61 0.14
N VAL A 64 -18.92 5.55 0.67
CA VAL A 64 -19.58 4.25 0.76
C VAL A 64 -20.55 4.34 1.94
N ARG A 65 -21.83 4.51 1.62
CA ARG A 65 -22.93 4.33 2.58
C ARG A 65 -23.17 2.86 2.87
#